data_AF-A0A449B6J4-F1
#
_entry.id   AF-A0A449B6J4-F1
#
_cell.length_a   1.000
_cell.length_b   1.000
_cell.length_c   1.000
_cell.angle_alpha   90.00
_cell.angle_beta   90.00
_cell.angle_gamma   90.00
#
_symmetry.space_group_name_H-M   'P 1'
#
loop_
_entity.id
_entity.type
_entity.pdbx_description
1 polymer ?
#
loop_
_entity_poly.entity_id
_entity_poly.type
_entity_poly.pdbx_seq_one_letter_code
_entity_poly.pdbx_strand_id
1 'polypeptide(L)'
;MTIKVFETFAGIGSQHKSIKNINSKNEDIKFDIIATSEWDARCIIAYSAMHNKLNEETIEKTLKANNLLNEDQINEYLLKNVFSLNSKKPTNSITSKDLNFKKALVVANLINKNHSDIQSVKPSLIDQYKIDLITYSSPCQGLSLANMGRDKGIKDNSSTSHLIWQIGRIVSECKNKPKYLLLENVKNLVGKYSAEYQEWTDFLKSNG
;
A
#
# COMPACT_ATOMS: atom_id res chain seq x y z
N MET A 1 -21.17 -1.87 13.09
CA MET A 1 -19.79 -1.42 13.40
C MET A 1 -19.01 -1.30 12.11
N THR A 2 -18.12 -0.30 11.98
CA THR A 2 -17.23 -0.18 10.81
C THR A 2 -15.78 -0.31 11.23
N ILE A 3 -15.06 -1.26 10.64
CA ILE A 3 -13.61 -1.47 10.82
C ILE A 3 -12.89 -0.63 9.77
N LYS A 4 -12.05 0.30 10.22
CA LYS A 4 -11.26 1.16 9.35
C LYS A 4 -9.97 0.48 8.93
N VAL A 5 -9.78 0.32 7.63
CA VAL A 5 -8.69 -0.46 7.03
C VAL A 5 -7.65 0.45 6.40
N PHE A 6 -6.38 0.19 6.71
CA PHE A 6 -5.23 0.69 5.97
C PHE A 6 -4.65 -0.46 5.14
N GLU A 7 -4.79 -0.37 3.82
CA GLU A 7 -4.37 -1.42 2.89
C GLU A 7 -2.94 -1.13 2.39
N THR A 8 -1.93 -1.79 2.97
CA THR A 8 -0.52 -1.61 2.59
C THR A 8 -0.05 -2.68 1.62
N PHE A 9 0.85 -2.31 0.71
CA PHE A 9 1.23 -3.12 -0.45
C PHE A 9 -0.01 -3.53 -1.25
N ALA A 10 -0.89 -2.54 -1.50
CA ALA A 10 -2.27 -2.79 -1.95
C ALA A 10 -2.36 -3.45 -3.33
N GLY A 11 -1.34 -3.30 -4.17
CA GLY A 11 -1.37 -3.79 -5.55
C GLY A 11 -2.61 -3.29 -6.27
N ILE A 12 -3.42 -4.22 -6.79
CA ILE A 12 -4.69 -3.92 -7.46
C ILE A 12 -5.92 -4.04 -6.53
N GLY A 13 -5.74 -4.34 -5.24
CA GLY A 13 -6.82 -4.31 -4.25
C GLY A 13 -7.63 -5.59 -4.15
N SER A 14 -6.97 -6.74 -3.94
CA SER A 14 -7.68 -8.00 -3.69
C SER A 14 -8.41 -7.96 -2.34
N GLN A 15 -7.84 -7.29 -1.34
CA GLN A 15 -8.46 -7.05 -0.04
C GLN A 15 -9.67 -6.11 -0.21
N HIS A 16 -9.55 -5.03 -0.99
CA HIS A 16 -10.70 -4.18 -1.34
C HIS A 16 -11.85 -4.98 -1.98
N LYS A 17 -11.53 -5.82 -2.98
CA LYS A 17 -12.56 -6.66 -3.62
C LYS A 17 -13.24 -7.59 -2.62
N SER A 18 -12.47 -8.17 -1.71
CA SER A 18 -12.99 -9.06 -0.66
C SER A 18 -13.88 -8.30 0.33
N ILE A 19 -13.49 -7.11 0.74
CA ILE A 19 -14.28 -6.20 1.59
C ILE A 19 -15.62 -5.89 0.94
N LYS A 20 -15.66 -5.56 -0.36
CA LYS A 20 -16.94 -5.35 -1.07
C LYS A 20 -17.87 -6.55 -0.99
N ASN A 21 -17.33 -7.76 -1.17
CA ASN A 21 -18.10 -9.00 -1.10
C ASN A 21 -18.58 -9.33 0.32
N ILE A 22 -17.80 -9.02 1.35
CA ILE A 22 -18.18 -9.24 2.75
C ILE A 22 -19.22 -8.21 3.18
N ASN A 23 -19.00 -6.94 2.84
CA ASN A 23 -19.92 -5.85 3.16
C ASN A 23 -21.28 -6.03 2.48
N SER A 24 -21.40 -6.74 1.35
CA SER A 24 -22.72 -7.03 0.77
C SER A 24 -23.48 -8.16 1.48
N LYS A 25 -22.81 -8.95 2.32
CA LYS A 25 -23.37 -10.12 3.01
C LYS A 25 -23.52 -9.96 4.52
N ASN A 26 -22.84 -8.98 5.13
CA ASN A 26 -22.82 -8.77 6.56
C ASN A 26 -23.31 -7.36 6.89
N GLU A 27 -24.38 -7.21 7.67
CA GLU A 27 -24.93 -5.91 8.07
C GLU A 27 -24.32 -5.38 9.38
N ASP A 28 -23.91 -6.28 10.28
CA ASP A 28 -23.41 -5.94 11.62
C ASP A 28 -21.99 -5.37 11.59
N ILE A 29 -21.13 -5.90 10.71
CA ILE A 29 -19.73 -5.50 10.58
C ILE A 29 -19.45 -5.15 9.12
N LYS A 30 -19.06 -3.90 8.91
CA LYS A 30 -18.55 -3.39 7.62
C LYS A 30 -17.08 -3.07 7.74
N PHE A 31 -16.38 -3.11 6.62
CA PHE A 31 -15.01 -2.65 6.49
C PHE A 31 -14.95 -1.45 5.55
N ASP A 32 -14.18 -0.44 5.90
CA ASP A 32 -14.01 0.77 5.10
C ASP A 32 -12.53 1.03 4.89
N ILE A 33 -12.10 1.16 3.64
CA ILE A 33 -10.69 1.41 3.31
C ILE A 33 -10.45 2.90 3.38
N ILE A 34 -9.71 3.31 4.42
CA ILE A 34 -9.49 4.72 4.73
C ILE A 34 -8.25 5.27 4.04
N ALA A 35 -7.26 4.41 3.78
CA ALA A 35 -6.01 4.76 3.11
C ALA A 35 -5.39 3.53 2.46
N THR A 36 -4.51 3.75 1.48
CA THR A 36 -3.68 2.71 0.85
C THR A 36 -2.20 3.07 0.90
N SER A 37 -1.32 2.10 0.71
CA SER A 37 0.10 2.32 0.40
C SER A 37 0.52 1.39 -0.73
N GLU A 38 0.73 1.95 -1.92
CA GLU A 38 1.23 1.29 -3.11
C GLU A 38 2.07 2.27 -3.92
N TRP A 39 3.19 1.82 -4.46
CA TRP A 39 4.14 2.66 -5.19
C TRP A 39 4.21 2.36 -6.69
N ASP A 40 3.79 1.19 -7.16
CA ASP A 40 3.71 0.91 -8.60
C ASP A 40 2.57 1.71 -9.23
N ALA A 41 2.94 2.65 -10.10
CA ALA A 41 2.02 3.59 -10.73
C ALA A 41 0.85 2.91 -11.46
N ARG A 42 1.10 1.75 -12.09
CA ARG A 42 0.05 1.04 -12.84
C ARG A 42 -0.89 0.32 -11.88
N CYS A 43 -0.37 -0.23 -10.79
CA CYS A 43 -1.20 -0.79 -9.72
C CYS A 43 -2.10 0.27 -9.10
N ILE A 44 -1.57 1.46 -8.79
CA ILE A 44 -2.36 2.58 -8.22
C ILE A 44 -3.52 2.96 -9.16
N ILE A 45 -3.23 3.14 -10.46
CA ILE A 45 -4.25 3.46 -11.47
C ILE A 45 -5.27 2.34 -11.58
N ALA A 46 -4.82 1.08 -11.70
CA ALA A 46 -5.70 -0.08 -11.86
C ALA A 46 -6.61 -0.30 -10.64
N TYR A 47 -6.05 -0.17 -9.43
CA TYR A 47 -6.81 -0.19 -8.18
C TYR A 47 -7.94 0.85 -8.23
N SER A 48 -7.59 2.07 -8.62
CA SER A 48 -8.52 3.19 -8.66
C SER A 48 -9.64 3.01 -9.71
N ALA A 49 -9.29 2.48 -10.87
CA ALA A 49 -10.25 2.13 -11.93
C ALA A 49 -11.24 1.04 -11.48
N MET A 50 -10.76 0.00 -10.80
CA MET A 50 -11.61 -1.09 -10.34
C MET A 50 -12.46 -0.72 -9.11
N HIS A 51 -11.91 0.13 -8.23
CA HIS A 51 -12.48 0.30 -6.91
C HIS A 51 -13.07 1.67 -6.61
N ASN A 52 -12.53 2.73 -7.21
CA ASN A 52 -12.81 4.12 -6.89
C ASN A 52 -13.31 4.92 -8.10
N LYS A 53 -13.81 4.24 -9.15
CA LYS A 53 -14.47 4.83 -10.33
C LYS A 53 -13.59 5.84 -11.09
N LEU A 54 -12.29 5.58 -11.20
CA LEU A 54 -11.41 6.42 -12.01
C LEU A 54 -11.87 6.44 -13.48
N ASN A 55 -12.31 7.60 -13.95
CA ASN A 55 -12.74 7.88 -15.33
C ASN A 55 -12.45 9.35 -15.68
N GLU A 56 -12.72 9.76 -16.92
CA GLU A 56 -12.43 11.13 -17.41
C GLU A 56 -13.09 12.21 -16.55
N GLU A 57 -14.38 12.05 -16.22
CA GLU A 57 -15.11 12.99 -15.37
C GLU A 57 -14.46 13.15 -13.99
N THR A 58 -14.12 12.02 -13.35
CA THR A 58 -13.49 12.00 -12.03
C THR A 58 -12.09 12.63 -12.08
N ILE A 59 -11.35 12.40 -13.18
CA ILE A 59 -10.03 13.01 -13.39
C ILE A 59 -10.15 14.53 -13.45
N GLU A 60 -11.01 15.06 -14.32
CA GLU A 60 -11.17 16.50 -14.47
C GLU A 60 -11.64 17.17 -13.18
N LYS A 61 -12.64 16.59 -12.52
CA LYS A 61 -13.19 17.11 -11.27
C LYS A 61 -12.16 17.14 -10.15
N THR A 62 -11.39 16.05 -10.00
CA THR A 62 -10.39 15.93 -8.94
C THR A 62 -9.21 16.87 -9.18
N LEU A 63 -8.73 16.99 -10.41
CA LEU A 63 -7.66 17.93 -10.76
C LEU A 63 -8.06 19.39 -10.47
N LYS A 64 -9.27 19.78 -10.88
CA LYS A 64 -9.81 21.12 -10.58
C LYS A 64 -9.92 21.37 -9.08
N ALA A 65 -10.47 20.41 -8.32
CA ALA A 65 -10.63 20.54 -6.88
C ALA A 65 -9.30 20.64 -6.10
N ASN A 66 -8.20 20.14 -6.67
CA ASN A 66 -6.87 20.18 -6.06
C ASN A 66 -5.94 21.25 -6.68
N ASN A 67 -6.47 22.15 -7.52
CA ASN A 67 -5.70 23.20 -8.20
C ASN A 67 -4.52 22.65 -9.05
N LEU A 68 -4.74 21.51 -9.72
CA LEU A 68 -3.77 20.87 -10.61
C LEU A 68 -4.22 21.08 -12.07
N LEU A 69 -4.11 22.31 -12.53
CA LEU A 69 -4.73 22.82 -13.76
C LEU A 69 -3.82 22.70 -14.98
N ASN A 70 -2.50 22.56 -14.77
CA ASN A 70 -1.51 22.44 -15.84
C ASN A 70 -0.51 21.31 -15.58
N GLU A 71 0.30 21.01 -16.59
CA GLU A 71 1.25 19.90 -16.57
C GLU A 71 2.40 20.10 -15.56
N ASP A 72 2.83 21.34 -15.32
CA ASP A 72 3.89 21.64 -14.36
C ASP A 72 3.44 21.33 -12.93
N GLN A 73 2.22 21.75 -12.55
CA GLN A 73 1.62 21.41 -11.25
C GLN A 73 1.45 19.89 -11.07
N ILE A 74 1.06 19.19 -12.13
CA ILE A 74 0.98 17.72 -12.15
C ILE A 74 2.36 17.10 -11.93
N ASN A 75 3.38 17.57 -12.65
CA ASN A 75 4.75 17.09 -12.51
C ASN A 75 5.31 17.36 -11.11
N GLU A 76 5.06 18.54 -10.55
CA GLU A 76 5.44 18.87 -9.17
C GLU A 76 4.80 17.93 -8.15
N TYR A 77 3.51 17.62 -8.29
CA TYR A 77 2.85 16.64 -7.43
C TYR A 77 3.51 15.27 -7.55
N LEU A 78 3.80 14.82 -8.78
CA LEU A 78 4.43 13.53 -9.03
C LEU A 78 5.82 13.44 -8.40
N LEU A 79 6.64 14.49 -8.49
CA LEU A 79 7.99 14.54 -7.95
C LEU A 79 8.04 14.65 -6.41
N LYS A 80 6.96 15.11 -5.77
CA LYS A 80 6.83 15.12 -4.30
C LYS A 80 6.52 13.75 -3.72
N ASN A 81 6.12 12.79 -4.54
CA ASN A 81 5.76 11.43 -4.14
C ASN A 81 6.75 10.42 -4.71
N VAL A 82 6.86 9.26 -4.06
CA VAL A 82 7.74 8.17 -4.52
C VAL A 82 6.91 7.14 -5.27
N PHE A 83 7.17 7.00 -6.57
CA PHE A 83 6.50 6.03 -7.44
C PHE A 83 7.51 5.14 -8.17
N SER A 84 7.03 3.98 -8.62
CA SER A 84 7.75 3.06 -9.48
C SER A 84 6.98 2.77 -10.77
N LEU A 85 7.71 2.62 -11.87
CA LEU A 85 7.18 2.14 -13.15
C LEU A 85 7.49 0.65 -13.39
N ASN A 86 8.15 -0.01 -12.44
CA ASN A 86 8.58 -1.41 -12.58
C ASN A 86 8.48 -2.21 -11.28
N SER A 87 7.75 -1.69 -10.29
CA SER A 87 7.57 -2.21 -8.92
C SER A 87 8.85 -2.57 -8.15
N LYS A 88 10.01 -2.05 -8.58
CA LYS A 88 11.33 -2.42 -8.04
C LYS A 88 12.20 -1.23 -7.66
N LYS A 89 12.12 -0.13 -8.41
CA LYS A 89 12.94 1.07 -8.18
C LYS A 89 12.08 2.33 -8.24
N PRO A 90 12.36 3.34 -7.40
CA PRO A 90 11.73 4.65 -7.53
C PRO A 90 12.15 5.30 -8.86
N THR A 91 11.33 6.19 -9.40
CA THR A 91 11.64 6.89 -10.65
C THR A 91 11.04 8.28 -10.75
N ASN A 92 11.87 9.23 -11.18
CA ASN A 92 11.43 10.57 -11.58
C ASN A 92 11.00 10.62 -13.05
N SER A 93 11.33 9.60 -13.85
CA SER A 93 10.93 9.48 -15.26
C SER A 93 9.42 9.32 -15.46
N ILE A 94 8.65 9.32 -14.37
CA ILE A 94 7.20 9.37 -14.41
C ILE A 94 6.68 10.68 -15.03
N THR A 95 7.43 11.77 -14.90
CA THR A 95 7.10 13.07 -15.54
C THR A 95 7.26 13.03 -17.06
N SER A 96 8.06 12.09 -17.58
CA SER A 96 8.23 11.85 -19.03
C SER A 96 7.11 11.02 -19.65
N LYS A 97 6.13 10.54 -18.87
CA LYS A 97 4.95 9.87 -19.39
C LYS A 97 3.99 10.86 -20.05
N ASP A 98 3.12 10.35 -20.91
CA ASP A 98 2.08 11.17 -21.54
C ASP A 98 1.14 11.80 -20.49
N LEU A 99 0.52 12.90 -20.87
CA LEU A 99 -0.31 13.69 -19.95
C LEU A 99 -1.49 12.88 -19.39
N ASN A 100 -2.06 11.95 -20.15
CA ASN A 100 -3.19 11.15 -19.68
C ASN A 100 -2.75 10.17 -18.58
N PHE A 101 -1.62 9.49 -18.76
CA PHE A 101 -1.03 8.66 -17.72
C PHE A 101 -0.75 9.46 -16.44
N LYS A 102 -0.15 10.65 -16.58
CA LYS A 102 0.17 11.50 -15.43
C LYS A 102 -1.07 11.96 -14.68
N LYS A 103 -2.08 12.46 -15.39
CA LYS A 103 -3.38 12.83 -14.81
C LYS A 103 -4.04 11.66 -14.09
N ALA A 104 -4.09 10.49 -14.74
CA ALA A 104 -4.65 9.28 -14.15
C ALA A 104 -3.93 8.87 -12.87
N LEU A 105 -2.60 8.89 -12.86
CA LEU A 105 -1.81 8.55 -11.68
C LEU A 105 -2.03 9.52 -10.52
N VAL A 106 -1.98 10.83 -10.78
CA VAL A 106 -2.17 11.86 -9.74
C VAL A 106 -3.55 11.71 -9.11
N VAL A 107 -4.59 11.60 -9.94
CA VAL A 107 -5.97 11.44 -9.46
C VAL A 107 -6.14 10.12 -8.74
N ALA A 108 -5.61 9.02 -9.27
CA ALA A 108 -5.65 7.71 -8.61
C ALA A 108 -5.00 7.77 -7.22
N ASN A 109 -3.84 8.42 -7.10
CA ASN A 109 -3.15 8.60 -5.82
C ASN A 109 -4.00 9.38 -4.82
N LEU A 110 -4.64 10.47 -5.26
CA LEU A 110 -5.51 11.30 -4.43
C LEU A 110 -6.76 10.56 -3.96
N ILE A 111 -7.50 9.93 -4.88
CA ILE A 111 -8.79 9.31 -4.54
C ILE A 111 -8.63 8.01 -3.74
N ASN A 112 -7.51 7.31 -3.93
CA ASN A 112 -7.15 6.16 -3.10
C ASN A 112 -6.65 6.57 -1.71
N LYS A 113 -6.40 7.87 -1.46
CA LYS A 113 -5.67 8.38 -0.28
C LYS A 113 -4.37 7.59 -0.08
N ASN A 114 -3.61 7.48 -1.18
CA ASN A 114 -2.48 6.60 -1.26
C ASN A 114 -1.21 7.26 -0.71
N HIS A 115 -0.59 6.59 0.26
CA HIS A 115 0.68 6.93 0.86
C HIS A 115 1.78 6.07 0.23
N SER A 116 2.21 6.46 -0.97
CA SER A 116 2.90 5.60 -1.94
C SER A 116 3.97 4.68 -1.36
N ASP A 117 5.10 5.23 -0.89
CA ASP A 117 6.18 4.45 -0.30
C ASP A 117 5.93 4.20 1.19
N ILE A 118 5.79 2.93 1.58
CA ILE A 118 5.59 2.51 2.96
C ILE A 118 6.67 3.02 3.92
N GLN A 119 7.90 3.23 3.44
CA GLN A 119 8.99 3.78 4.25
C GLN A 119 8.73 5.23 4.66
N SER A 120 7.97 5.97 3.85
CA SER A 120 7.59 7.36 4.12
C SER A 120 6.36 7.50 5.04
N VAL A 121 5.64 6.40 5.28
CA VAL A 121 4.44 6.40 6.11
C VAL A 121 4.80 6.73 7.55
N LYS A 122 4.21 7.79 8.11
CA LYS A 122 4.40 8.17 9.51
C LYS A 122 3.48 7.34 10.40
N PRO A 123 3.94 6.86 11.57
CA PRO A 123 3.10 6.12 12.52
C PRO A 123 1.86 6.89 12.98
N SER A 124 1.93 8.23 13.01
CA SER A 124 0.81 9.12 13.34
C SER A 124 -0.41 8.97 12.40
N LEU A 125 -0.23 8.38 11.21
CA LEU A 125 -1.31 8.06 10.28
C LEU A 125 -2.36 7.15 10.94
N ILE A 126 -1.91 6.18 11.73
CA ILE A 126 -2.77 5.22 12.41
C ILE A 126 -3.76 5.95 13.33
N ASP A 127 -3.25 6.90 14.12
CA ASP A 127 -4.05 7.73 15.02
C ASP A 127 -4.94 8.72 14.27
N GLN A 128 -4.39 9.40 13.26
CA GLN A 128 -5.11 10.40 12.47
C GLN A 128 -6.36 9.82 11.81
N TYR A 129 -6.25 8.62 11.25
CA TYR A 129 -7.37 7.97 10.57
C TYR A 129 -8.16 7.01 11.47
N LYS A 130 -7.68 6.77 12.71
CA LYS A 130 -8.24 5.79 13.65
C LYS A 130 -8.30 4.39 13.02
N ILE A 131 -7.18 3.94 12.47
CA ILE A 131 -7.08 2.65 11.77
C ILE A 131 -7.30 1.50 12.76
N ASP A 132 -8.22 0.59 12.43
CA ASP A 132 -8.51 -0.61 13.21
C ASP A 132 -7.78 -1.85 12.65
N LEU A 133 -7.58 -1.91 11.34
CA LEU A 133 -6.97 -3.05 10.64
C LEU A 133 -5.89 -2.55 9.67
N ILE A 134 -4.70 -3.14 9.74
CA ILE A 134 -3.69 -3.03 8.68
C ILE A 134 -3.59 -4.36 7.94
N THR A 135 -3.79 -4.34 6.63
CA THR A 135 -3.45 -5.48 5.76
C THR A 135 -2.09 -5.22 5.13
N TYR A 136 -1.22 -6.22 5.09
CA TYR A 136 0.14 -6.06 4.58
C TYR A 136 0.61 -7.28 3.80
N SER A 137 0.41 -7.21 2.47
CA SER A 137 0.91 -8.18 1.49
C SER A 137 2.32 -7.80 1.01
N SER A 138 3.29 -7.74 1.93
CA SER A 138 4.64 -7.26 1.61
C SER A 138 5.31 -8.10 0.51
N PRO A 139 6.21 -7.52 -0.30
CA PRO A 139 6.76 -8.20 -1.47
C PRO A 139 7.40 -9.55 -1.14
N CYS A 140 7.10 -10.61 -1.91
CA CYS A 140 7.55 -11.98 -1.63
C CYS A 140 8.78 -12.43 -2.44
N GLN A 141 9.41 -11.54 -3.22
CA GLN A 141 10.53 -11.91 -4.10
C GLN A 141 11.72 -12.46 -3.33
N GLY A 142 11.91 -12.00 -2.08
CA GLY A 142 12.93 -12.45 -1.15
C GLY A 142 12.69 -13.83 -0.52
N LEU A 143 11.51 -14.40 -0.74
CA LEU A 143 11.02 -15.63 -0.11
C LEU A 143 10.72 -16.73 -1.14
N SER A 144 10.91 -16.47 -2.44
CA SER A 144 10.52 -17.37 -3.52
C SER A 144 11.71 -18.14 -4.09
N LEU A 145 11.57 -19.48 -4.11
CA LEU A 145 12.54 -20.42 -4.69
C LEU A 145 12.76 -20.22 -6.20
N ALA A 146 11.78 -19.66 -6.90
CA ALA A 146 11.84 -19.46 -8.35
C ALA A 146 12.82 -18.34 -8.76
N ASN A 147 13.33 -17.55 -7.82
CA ASN A 147 14.25 -16.45 -8.09
C ASN A 147 15.67 -16.79 -7.64
N MET A 148 16.46 -17.44 -8.51
CA MET A 148 17.88 -17.73 -8.28
C MET A 148 18.62 -16.47 -7.81
N GLY A 149 19.15 -16.49 -6.57
CA GLY A 149 19.98 -15.43 -5.99
C GLY A 149 19.24 -14.29 -5.27
N ARG A 150 17.90 -14.29 -5.21
CA ARG A 150 17.12 -13.28 -4.44
C ARG A 150 16.48 -13.82 -3.16
N ASP A 151 16.65 -15.10 -2.87
CA ASP A 151 16.11 -15.78 -1.69
C ASP A 151 16.87 -15.39 -0.41
N LYS A 152 16.61 -14.18 0.07
CA LYS A 152 17.34 -13.48 1.13
C LYS A 152 16.54 -13.30 2.42
N GLY A 153 15.32 -13.82 2.47
CA GLY A 153 14.47 -13.74 3.66
C GLY A 153 13.90 -12.35 3.91
N ILE A 154 13.40 -12.14 5.12
CA ILE A 154 12.88 -10.87 5.61
C ILE A 154 13.91 -10.12 6.46
N LYS A 155 15.02 -10.71 6.90
CA LYS A 155 16.04 -10.02 7.71
C LYS A 155 17.07 -9.23 6.91
N ASP A 156 17.42 -9.68 5.71
CA ASP A 156 18.39 -9.00 4.86
C ASP A 156 17.79 -7.69 4.32
N ASN A 157 18.38 -6.54 4.67
CA ASN A 157 17.91 -5.22 4.24
C ASN A 157 17.95 -5.00 2.71
N SER A 158 18.70 -5.82 1.98
CA SER A 158 18.74 -5.80 0.51
C SER A 158 17.62 -6.65 -0.12
N SER A 159 16.87 -7.39 0.69
CA SER A 159 15.68 -8.12 0.29
C SER A 159 14.47 -7.20 0.23
N THR A 160 13.68 -7.25 -0.84
CA THR A 160 12.40 -6.52 -0.89
C THR A 160 11.38 -7.07 0.12
N SER A 161 11.54 -8.32 0.57
CA SER A 161 10.72 -8.90 1.63
C SER A 161 11.03 -8.32 3.01
N HIS A 162 12.14 -7.59 3.17
CA HIS A 162 12.46 -6.85 4.39
C HIS A 162 11.48 -5.71 4.68
N LEU A 163 10.72 -5.26 3.68
CA LEU A 163 9.72 -4.20 3.86
C LEU A 163 8.60 -4.57 4.85
N ILE A 164 8.44 -5.85 5.23
CA ILE A 164 7.58 -6.24 6.34
C ILE A 164 7.94 -5.50 7.64
N TRP A 165 9.22 -5.21 7.87
CA TRP A 165 9.67 -4.49 9.06
C TRP A 165 9.28 -3.01 9.07
N GLN A 166 8.86 -2.44 7.93
CA GLN A 166 8.24 -1.11 7.90
C GLN A 166 6.85 -1.14 8.56
N ILE A 167 6.12 -2.25 8.47
CA ILE A 167 4.90 -2.46 9.26
C ILE A 167 5.27 -2.57 10.74
N GLY A 168 6.35 -3.28 11.06
CA GLY A 168 6.88 -3.37 12.41
C GLY A 168 7.15 -1.99 13.01
N ARG A 169 7.90 -1.15 12.28
CA ARG A 169 8.18 0.25 12.63
C ARG A 169 6.90 1.05 12.92
N ILE A 170 5.92 0.99 12.00
CA ILE A 170 4.65 1.70 12.16
C ILE A 170 3.91 1.24 13.42
N VAL A 171 3.85 -0.07 13.67
CA VAL A 171 3.16 -0.65 14.83
C VAL A 171 3.86 -0.32 16.15
N SER A 172 5.19 -0.39 16.20
CA SER A 172 5.95 -0.08 17.42
C SER A 172 5.94 1.40 17.79
N GLU A 173 5.86 2.29 16.80
CA GLU A 173 5.95 3.74 17.00
C GLU A 173 4.57 4.42 17.07
N CYS A 174 3.47 3.76 16.70
CA CYS A 174 2.13 4.34 16.79
C CYS A 174 1.64 4.44 18.24
N LYS A 175 0.85 5.48 18.55
CA LYS A 175 0.35 5.69 19.91
C LYS A 175 -0.79 4.74 20.25
N ASN A 176 -1.78 4.64 19.35
CA ASN A 176 -2.88 3.68 19.47
C ASN A 176 -2.72 2.60 18.41
N LYS A 177 -2.51 1.36 18.85
CA LYS A 177 -2.27 0.22 17.97
C LYS A 177 -3.54 -0.15 17.20
N PRO A 178 -3.42 -0.57 15.92
CA PRO A 178 -4.54 -1.19 15.23
C PRO A 178 -4.95 -2.45 15.98
N LYS A 179 -6.25 -2.74 16.00
CA LYS A 179 -6.80 -3.94 16.66
C LYS A 179 -6.41 -5.22 15.93
N TYR A 180 -6.20 -5.13 14.63
CA TYR A 180 -5.95 -6.28 13.77
C TYR A 180 -4.81 -6.00 12.79
N LEU A 181 -4.03 -7.05 12.55
CA LEU A 181 -3.00 -7.12 11.54
C LEU A 181 -3.28 -8.34 10.66
N LEU A 182 -3.29 -8.18 9.35
CA LEU A 182 -3.49 -9.27 8.40
C LEU A 182 -2.31 -9.35 7.42
N LEU A 183 -1.42 -10.31 7.67
CA LEU A 183 -0.30 -10.67 6.79
C LEU A 183 -0.76 -11.66 5.72
N GLU A 184 -0.41 -11.39 4.48
CA GLU A 184 -0.39 -12.40 3.42
C GLU A 184 1.03 -12.52 2.84
N ASN A 185 1.48 -13.75 2.65
CA ASN A 185 2.74 -14.03 1.98
C ASN A 185 2.80 -15.47 1.46
N VAL A 186 3.89 -15.80 0.77
CA VAL A 186 4.14 -17.15 0.25
C VAL A 186 4.44 -18.16 1.36
N LYS A 187 4.11 -19.43 1.11
CA LYS A 187 4.32 -20.56 2.05
C LYS A 187 5.73 -20.68 2.62
N ASN A 188 6.73 -20.22 1.88
CA ASN A 188 8.13 -20.31 2.29
C ASN A 188 8.46 -19.45 3.51
N LEU A 189 7.66 -18.41 3.80
CA LEU A 189 7.82 -17.60 5.01
C LEU A 189 7.71 -18.47 6.26
N VAL A 190 6.72 -19.35 6.31
CA VAL A 190 6.50 -20.30 7.43
C VAL A 190 7.23 -21.64 7.23
N GLY A 191 7.90 -21.82 6.10
CA GLY A 191 8.68 -23.02 5.77
C GLY A 191 10.18 -22.75 5.94
N LYS A 192 10.87 -22.49 4.84
CA LYS A 192 12.31 -22.20 4.80
C LYS A 192 12.71 -21.06 5.75
N TYR A 193 11.90 -20.00 5.83
CA TYR A 193 12.17 -18.81 6.64
C TYR A 193 11.43 -18.82 7.99
N SER A 194 11.02 -19.99 8.48
CA SER A 194 10.25 -20.14 9.72
C SER A 194 10.92 -19.50 10.93
N ALA A 195 12.25 -19.55 11.05
CA ALA A 195 12.99 -18.87 12.11
C ALA A 195 12.83 -17.34 12.05
N GLU A 196 12.94 -16.75 10.85
CA GLU A 196 12.72 -15.30 10.67
C GLU A 196 11.26 -14.92 10.89
N TYR A 197 10.33 -15.77 10.45
CA TYR A 197 8.91 -15.59 10.76
C TYR A 197 8.65 -15.65 12.28
N GLN A 198 9.32 -16.55 13.00
CA GLN A 198 9.22 -16.61 14.46
C GLN A 198 9.68 -15.29 15.09
N GLU A 199 10.82 -14.74 14.66
CA GLU A 199 11.30 -13.42 15.09
C GLU A 199 10.28 -12.31 14.82
N TRP A 200 9.65 -12.31 13.63
CA TRP A 200 8.57 -11.38 13.31
C TRP A 200 7.37 -11.53 14.26
N THR A 201 6.94 -12.76 14.56
CA THR A 201 5.82 -12.98 15.49
C THR A 201 6.16 -12.58 16.93
N ASP A 202 7.40 -12.77 17.37
CA ASP A 202 7.84 -12.39 18.71
C ASP A 202 8.00 -10.86 18.83
N PHE A 203 8.45 -10.20 17.76
CA PHE A 203 8.37 -8.75 17.63
C PHE A 203 6.93 -8.26 17.80
N LEU A 204 5.95 -8.87 17.12
CA LEU A 204 4.54 -8.47 17.28
C LEU A 204 4.06 -8.67 18.72
N LYS A 205 4.29 -9.84 19.33
CA LYS A 205 3.89 -10.11 20.73
C LYS A 205 4.47 -9.10 21.73
N SER A 206 5.75 -8.74 21.58
CA SER A 206 6.38 -7.73 22.42
C SER A 206 5.82 -6.31 22.19
N ASN A 207 5.21 -6.10 21.02
CA ASN A 207 4.53 -4.88 20.64
C ASN A 207 3.01 -5.02 20.70
N GLY A 208 2.48 -5.84 21.62
CA GLY A 208 1.05 -5.92 21.96
C GLY A 208 0.16 -6.36 20.80
#